data_AF-I0H2P3-F1
#
_entry.id   AF-I0H2P3-F1
#
_cell.length_a   1.000
_cell.length_b   1.000
_cell.length_c   1.000
_cell.angle_alpha   90.00
_cell.angle_beta   90.00
_cell.angle_gamma   90.00
#
_symmetry.space_group_name_H-M   'P 1'
#
loop_
_entity.id
_entity.type
_entity.pdbx_description
1 polymer ?
#
loop_
_entity_poly.entity_id
_entity_poly.type
_entity_poly.pdbx_seq_one_letter_code
_entity_poly.pdbx_strand_id
1 'polypeptide(L)' 'MSVERIALERLGPVTWDRCWRRGTAEIRLGQAEDGRWVAWHSEKPEARLYGDPRSACELIDGWMLRGEPWTEVAATVEA' A
#
# COMPACT_ATOMS: atom_id res chain seq x y z
N MET A 1 14.07 -5.86 10.80
CA MET A 1 13.21 -4.70 10.50
C MET A 1 11.82 -5.03 11.00
N SER A 2 11.21 -4.18 11.84
CA SER A 2 9.89 -4.44 12.42
C SER A 2 8.82 -3.91 11.47
N VAL A 3 7.96 -4.80 10.96
CA VAL A 3 6.79 -4.43 10.17
C VAL A 3 5.60 -4.32 11.10
N GLU A 4 4.97 -3.15 11.15
CA GLU A 4 3.73 -2.96 11.90
C GLU A 4 2.54 -3.21 10.99
N ARG A 5 1.50 -3.86 11.54
CA ARG A 5 0.22 -4.10 10.85
C ARG A 5 -0.85 -3.29 11.54
N ILE A 6 -1.67 -2.64 10.75
CA ILE A 6 -2.73 -1.77 11.25
C ILE A 6 -3.98 -1.93 10.40
N ALA A 7 -5.15 -2.00 11.05
CA ALA A 7 -6.42 -1.95 10.35
C ALA A 7 -6.54 -0.61 9.60
N LEU A 8 -7.07 -0.62 8.37
CA LEU A 8 -7.15 0.59 7.54
C LEU A 8 -7.95 1.70 8.23
N GLU A 9 -9.02 1.37 8.96
CA GLU A 9 -9.84 2.35 9.71
C GLU A 9 -9.09 3.04 10.86
N ARG A 10 -7.97 2.45 11.31
CA ARG A 10 -7.09 2.99 12.35
C ARG A 10 -5.85 3.64 11.76
N LEU A 11 -5.66 3.51 10.45
CA LEU A 11 -4.64 4.22 9.72
C LEU A 11 -5.07 5.69 9.72
N GLY A 12 -4.24 6.56 10.29
CA GLY A 12 -4.44 8.00 10.17
C GLY A 12 -4.39 8.45 8.70
N PRO A 13 -4.43 9.76 8.45
CA PRO A 13 -4.31 10.29 7.09
C PRO A 13 -3.09 9.72 6.36
N VAL A 14 -3.29 9.33 5.10
CA VAL A 14 -2.23 8.79 4.23
C VAL A 14 -2.25 9.55 2.92
N THR A 15 -1.10 10.08 2.54
CA THR A 15 -0.90 10.57 1.17
C THR A 15 -0.57 9.36 0.29
N TRP A 16 -1.47 9.00 -0.61
CA TRP A 16 -1.27 7.89 -1.53
C TRP A 16 -0.48 8.35 -2.77
N ASP A 17 0.73 7.83 -2.94
CA ASP A 17 1.62 8.17 -4.05
C ASP A 17 1.31 7.36 -5.31
N ARG A 18 1.05 6.06 -5.13
CA ARG A 18 0.88 5.12 -6.24
C ARG A 18 -0.26 4.16 -5.98
N CYS A 19 -0.95 3.79 -7.06
CA CYS A 19 -2.05 2.85 -7.02
C CYS A 19 -1.94 1.90 -8.22
N TRP A 20 -2.22 0.62 -7.99
CA TRP A 20 -2.24 -0.38 -9.03
C TRP A 20 -3.50 -1.21 -8.91
N ARG A 21 -4.09 -1.57 -10.05
CA ARG A 21 -5.33 -2.34 -10.10
C ARG A 21 -5.21 -3.57 -10.98
N ARG A 22 -5.97 -4.59 -10.58
CA ARG A 22 -6.18 -5.83 -11.33
C ARG A 22 -7.61 -6.31 -11.08
N GLY A 23 -8.48 -6.16 -12.07
CA GLY A 23 -9.91 -6.40 -11.89
C GLY A 23 -10.47 -5.54 -10.76
N THR A 24 -11.02 -6.17 -9.71
CA THR A 24 -11.51 -5.48 -8.50
C THR A 24 -10.45 -5.32 -7.41
N ALA A 25 -9.27 -5.94 -7.56
CA ALA A 25 -8.19 -5.83 -6.60
C ALA A 25 -7.40 -4.53 -6.80
N GLU A 26 -6.90 -3.97 -5.70
CA GLU A 26 -6.15 -2.73 -5.67
C GLU A 26 -4.98 -2.83 -4.69
N ILE A 27 -3.84 -2.30 -5.07
CA ILE A 27 -2.66 -2.12 -4.22
C ILE A 27 -2.36 -0.63 -4.19
N ARG A 28 -2.04 -0.10 -3.00
CA ARG A 28 -1.62 1.30 -2.85
C ARG A 28 -0.30 1.38 -2.09
N LEU A 29 0.53 2.33 -2.50
CA LEU A 29 1.71 2.79 -1.78
C LEU A 29 1.51 4.25 -1.41
N GLY A 30 1.81 4.60 -0.17
CA GLY A 30 1.73 5.98 0.29
C GLY A 30 2.57 6.21 1.53
N GLN A 31 2.37 7.38 2.13
CA GLN A 31 3.04 7.79 3.35
C GLN A 31 2.03 8.28 4.39
N ALA A 32 2.14 7.76 5.62
CA ALA A 32 1.39 8.23 6.77
C ALA A 32 1.94 9.59 7.27
N GLU A 33 1.14 10.35 8.02
CA GLU A 33 1.56 11.66 8.58
C GLU A 33 2.84 11.60 9.43
N ASP A 34 3.11 10.46 10.07
CA ASP A 34 4.32 10.24 10.86
C ASP A 34 5.58 9.94 10.03
N GLY A 35 5.46 9.97 8.70
CA GLY A 35 6.53 9.74 7.74
C GLY A 35 6.77 8.26 7.39
N ARG A 36 6.06 7.32 8.02
CA ARG A 36 6.18 5.90 7.68
C ARG A 36 5.51 5.57 6.35
N TRP A 37 6.11 4.63 5.63
CA TRP A 37 5.59 4.13 4.36
C TRP A 37 4.49 3.11 4.59
N VAL A 38 3.42 3.25 3.82
CA VAL A 38 2.21 2.44 3.90
C VAL A 38 2.10 1.62 2.62
N ALA A 39 2.07 0.30 2.77
CA ALA A 39 1.66 -0.61 1.71
C ALA A 39 0.30 -1.21 2.05
N TRP A 40 -0.69 -1.04 1.18
CA TRP A 40 -2.04 -1.57 1.36
C TRP A 40 -2.48 -2.39 0.15
N HIS A 41 -3.33 -3.38 0.42
CA HIS A 41 -3.89 -4.26 -0.59
C HIS A 41 -5.35 -4.53 -0.25
N SER A 42 -6.27 -4.31 -1.20
CA SER A 42 -7.71 -4.38 -0.96
C SER A 42 -8.23 -5.75 -0.53
N GLU A 43 -7.59 -6.82 -1.00
CA GLU A 43 -7.84 -8.20 -0.57
C GLU A 43 -7.23 -8.56 0.80
N LYS A 44 -6.65 -7.60 1.53
CA LYS A 44 -6.09 -7.78 2.88
C LYS A 44 -6.79 -6.87 3.88
N PRO A 45 -7.04 -7.34 5.11
CA PRO A 45 -7.73 -6.55 6.12
C PRO A 45 -6.87 -5.44 6.74
N GLU A 46 -5.54 -5.50 6.57
CA GLU A 46 -4.59 -4.62 7.25
C GLU A 46 -3.63 -3.97 6.25
N ALA A 47 -3.32 -2.70 6.49
CA ALA A 47 -2.18 -2.03 5.88
C ALA A 47 -0.89 -2.40 6.63
N ARG A 48 0.24 -2.28 5.94
CA ARG A 48 1.57 -2.49 6.52
C ARG A 48 2.36 -1.21 6.54
N LEU A 49 2.93 -0.91 7.71
CA LEU A 49 3.73 0.28 7.97
C LEU A 49 5.22 -0.10 8.01
N TYR A 50 6.02 0.73 7.35
CA TYR A 50 7.46 0.56 7.17
C TYR A 50 8.20 1.86 7.52
N GLY A 51 9.37 1.71 8.15
CA GLY A 51 10.25 2.86 8.42
C GLY A 51 11.01 3.34 7.18
N ASP A 52 11.00 2.57 6.09
CA ASP A 52 11.73 2.86 4.87
C ASP A 52 10.91 2.52 3.61
N PRO A 53 11.08 3.27 2.51
CA PRO A 53 10.33 3.05 1.26
C PRO A 53 10.65 1.70 0.62
N ARG A 54 11.90 1.24 0.74
CA ARG A 54 12.39 0.05 0.05
C ARG A 54 11.61 -1.19 0.50
N SER A 55 11.44 -1.37 1.80
CA SER A 55 10.71 -2.50 2.36
C SER A 55 9.23 -2.51 1.96
N ALA A 56 8.62 -1.33 1.81
CA ALA A 56 7.25 -1.20 1.32
C ALA A 56 7.15 -1.59 -0.17
N CYS A 57 8.08 -1.12 -1.00
CA CYS A 57 8.17 -1.50 -2.41
C CYS A 57 8.42 -3.01 -2.60
N GLU A 58 9.36 -3.60 -1.87
CA GLU A 58 9.65 -5.04 -1.94
C GLU A 58 8.41 -5.90 -1.60
N LEU A 59 7.58 -5.44 -0.65
CA LEU A 59 6.30 -6.11 -0.37
C LEU A 59 5.31 -5.99 -1.54
N ILE A 60 5.17 -4.79 -2.11
CA ILE A 60 4.28 -4.52 -3.23
C ILE A 60 4.68 -5.35 -4.45
N ASP A 61 5.96 -5.40 -4.78
CA ASP A 61 6.50 -6.27 -5.84
C ASP A 61 6.12 -7.72 -5.57
N GLY A 62 6.25 -8.19 -4.33
CA GLY A 62 5.83 -9.54 -3.92
C GLY A 62 4.33 -9.81 -4.08
N TRP A 63 3.47 -8.81 -3.92
CA TRP A 63 2.04 -8.92 -4.22
C TRP A 63 1.77 -8.92 -5.73
N MET A 64 2.49 -8.08 -6.47
CA MET A 64 2.32 -7.94 -7.92
C MET A 64 2.74 -9.17 -8.71
N LEU A 65 3.74 -9.90 -8.24
CA LEU A 65 4.22 -11.13 -8.87
C LEU A 65 3.22 -12.28 -8.87
N ARG A 66 2.10 -12.18 -8.14
CA ARG A 66 1.11 -13.25 -8.00
C ARG A 66 -0.09 -13.02 -8.91
N GLY A 67 -0.11 -13.67 -10.08
CA GLY A 67 -1.28 -13.75 -10.97
C GLY A 67 -1.18 -12.88 -12.22
N GLU A 68 -2.32 -12.41 -12.72
CA GLU A 68 -2.40 -11.50 -13.88
C GLU A 68 -1.69 -10.16 -13.60
N PRO A 69 -1.21 -9.46 -14.66
CA PRO A 69 -0.45 -8.24 -14.51
C PRO A 69 -1.27 -7.12 -13.86
N TRP A 70 -0.60 -6.37 -12.99
CA TRP A 70 -1.13 -5.17 -12.38
C TRP A 70 -0.91 -3.97 -13.28
N THR A 71 -1.90 -3.07 -13.35
CA THR A 71 -1.80 -1.82 -14.10
C THR A 71 -1.71 -0.65 -13.14
N GLU A 72 -0.69 0.18 -13.27
CA GLU A 72 -0.59 1.43 -12.50
C GLU A 72 -1.70 2.39 -12.96
N VAL A 73 -2.43 2.95 -12.01
CA VAL A 73 -3.51 3.91 -12.23
C VAL A 73 -3.24 5.16 -11.41
N ALA A 74 -3.84 6.28 -11.78
CA ALA A 74 -3.75 7.50 -10.99
C ALA A 74 -4.21 7.21 -9.55
N ALA A 75 -3.35 7.48 -8.57
CA ALA A 75 -3.71 7.38 -7.17
C ALA A 75 -4.88 8.37 -6.93
N THR A 76 -6.03 7.83 -6.52
CA THR A 76 -7.16 8.67 -6.16
C THR A 76 -6.76 9.38 -4.87
N VAL A 77 -6.55 10.69 -4.96
CA VAL A 77 -6.30 11.55 -3.79
C VAL A 77 -7.61 11.64 -3.03
N GLU A 78 -7.90 10.64 -2.21
CA GLU A 78 -8.95 10.76 -1.19
C GLU A 78 -8.28 11.34 0.06
N ALA A 79 -8.58 12.62 0.29
CA ALA A 79 -8.16 13.45 1.41
C ALA A 79 -8.87 13.07 2.71
#